data_AF-A0A7C7DM39-F1
#
_entry.id   AF-A0A7C7DM39-F1
#
_cell.length_a   1.000
_cell.length_b   1.000
_cell.length_c   1.000
_cell.angle_alpha   90.00
_cell.angle_beta   90.00
_cell.angle_gamma   90.00
#
_symmetry.space_group_name_H-M   'P 1'
#
loop_
_entity.id
_entity.type
_entity.pdbx_description
1 polymer ?
#
loop_
_entity_poly.entity_id
_entity_poly.type
_entity_poly.pdbx_seq_one_letter_code
_entity_poly.pdbx_strand_id
1 'polypeptide(L)'
;MAKIIYHCYGGSHSSVITAGIYLGILPKDRVASRAELLSVPHFDQKEAVIHGHLRFIGRDVKGNEVLVLGKRMAGPDITLFLHKISELFSCREEILAIDTTFPVNPLMVIGGFLSRGLNLVTLGRPLVILGTQIAYPYFVQIAEGAQNRIKQNLIPKCPAIPYQERSILLYICPENDPLPVLFAGLHITPDAGEQQLLDWVVNIKFTGKLGTFKYLGRAEGYDIYLAGTGREAEIMVKTLREMRTILEIPSIKLGIVHSPLKTPFFLKGISTARRFFSWSKVLIMLQKRALASLIKDCRKIVYSTRIALREGILD
;
A
#
# COMPACT_ATOMS: atom_id res chain seq x y z
N MET A 1 -3.26 -21.68 -4.41
CA MET A 1 -2.96 -21.25 -3.03
C MET A 1 -3.16 -19.75 -2.98
N ALA A 2 -3.73 -19.24 -1.89
CA ALA A 2 -4.04 -17.82 -1.73
C ALA A 2 -3.13 -17.18 -0.68
N LYS A 3 -2.95 -15.86 -0.78
CA LYS A 3 -2.35 -15.00 0.25
C LYS A 3 -3.46 -14.23 0.96
N ILE A 4 -3.65 -14.49 2.24
CA ILE A 4 -4.68 -13.86 3.07
C ILE A 4 -3.99 -12.80 3.92
N ILE A 5 -4.29 -11.54 3.66
CA ILE A 5 -3.60 -10.40 4.26
C ILE A 5 -4.57 -9.66 5.19
N TYR A 6 -4.43 -9.85 6.49
CA TYR A 6 -5.13 -9.05 7.49
C TYR A 6 -4.39 -7.75 7.73
N HIS A 7 -5.05 -6.61 7.59
CA HIS A 7 -4.41 -5.31 7.79
C HIS A 7 -5.09 -4.47 8.87
N CYS A 8 -4.26 -3.74 9.62
CA CYS A 8 -4.68 -2.74 10.59
C CYS A 8 -3.64 -1.63 10.69
N TYR A 9 -3.83 -0.67 11.60
CA TYR A 9 -2.92 0.47 11.76
C TYR A 9 -1.45 0.01 11.93
N GLY A 10 -1.15 -0.71 13.00
CA GLY A 10 0.21 -1.14 13.35
C GLY A 10 0.49 -2.61 13.07
N GLY A 11 -0.41 -3.34 12.41
CA GLY A 11 -0.21 -4.75 12.05
C GLY A 11 0.08 -5.70 13.22
N SER A 12 -0.19 -5.32 14.48
CA SER A 12 0.34 -6.00 15.69
C SER A 12 -0.71 -6.43 16.71
N HIS A 13 -1.97 -6.02 16.52
CA HIS A 13 -3.05 -6.31 17.45
C HIS A 13 -4.24 -6.93 16.72
N SER A 14 -5.18 -6.13 16.20
CA SER A 14 -6.41 -6.68 15.59
C SER A 14 -6.16 -7.61 14.39
N SER A 15 -5.25 -7.25 13.49
CA SER A 15 -4.88 -8.07 12.33
C SER A 15 -4.24 -9.39 12.75
N VAL A 16 -3.35 -9.35 13.75
CA VAL A 16 -2.65 -10.53 14.29
C VAL A 16 -3.61 -11.47 14.97
N ILE A 17 -4.49 -10.95 15.82
CA ILE A 17 -5.48 -11.76 16.53
C ILE A 17 -6.47 -12.39 15.56
N THR A 18 -6.94 -11.64 14.57
CA THR A 18 -7.85 -12.19 13.56
C THR A 18 -7.16 -13.27 12.72
N ALA A 19 -5.89 -13.09 12.36
CA ALA A 19 -5.09 -14.12 11.70
C ALA A 19 -4.90 -15.37 12.57
N GLY A 20 -4.62 -15.20 13.86
CA GLY A 20 -4.51 -16.31 14.82
C GLY A 20 -5.81 -17.11 14.96
N ILE A 21 -6.96 -16.43 15.00
CA ILE A 21 -8.29 -17.07 15.02
C ILE A 21 -8.54 -17.81 13.70
N TYR A 22 -8.21 -17.19 12.56
CA TYR A 22 -8.38 -17.79 11.23
C TYR A 22 -7.61 -19.12 11.12
N LEU A 23 -6.37 -19.15 11.63
CA LEU A 23 -5.48 -20.31 11.62
C LEU A 23 -5.81 -21.36 12.69
N GLY A 24 -6.75 -21.08 13.61
CA GLY A 24 -7.07 -21.98 14.72
C GLY A 24 -6.02 -21.99 15.84
N ILE A 25 -5.10 -21.01 15.86
CA ILE A 25 -4.19 -20.78 17.00
C ILE A 25 -4.98 -20.32 18.22
N LEU A 26 -6.07 -19.59 17.97
CA LEU A 26 -6.96 -19.06 18.99
C LEU A 26 -8.38 -19.66 18.88
N PRO A 27 -9.10 -19.83 20.00
CA PRO A 27 -10.44 -20.40 20.02
C PRO A 27 -11.48 -19.48 19.36
N LYS A 28 -12.57 -20.07 18.84
CA LYS A 28 -13.68 -19.30 18.22
C LYS A 28 -14.93 -19.27 19.07
N ASP A 29 -15.11 -20.27 19.91
CA ASP A 29 -16.25 -20.53 20.79
C ASP A 29 -16.18 -19.77 22.12
N ARG A 30 -15.01 -19.21 22.46
CA ARG A 30 -14.81 -18.39 23.66
C ARG A 30 -13.76 -17.31 23.44
N VAL A 31 -13.74 -16.34 24.36
CA VAL A 31 -12.67 -15.33 24.41
C VAL A 31 -11.35 -15.99 24.83
N ALA A 32 -10.27 -15.66 24.11
CA ALA A 32 -8.93 -16.14 24.44
C ALA A 32 -8.42 -15.53 25.77
N SER A 33 -7.68 -16.34 26.52
CA SER A 33 -6.95 -15.92 27.70
C SER A 33 -5.75 -15.04 27.33
N ARG A 34 -5.22 -14.33 28.32
CA ARG A 34 -3.99 -13.53 28.14
C ARG A 34 -2.82 -14.35 27.60
N ALA A 35 -2.62 -15.57 28.09
CA ALA A 35 -1.52 -16.42 27.66
C ALA A 35 -1.67 -16.84 26.20
N GLU A 36 -2.89 -17.21 25.79
CA GLU A 36 -3.20 -17.55 24.39
C GLU A 36 -2.97 -16.34 23.47
N LEU A 37 -3.46 -15.16 23.81
CA LEU A 37 -3.24 -13.94 23.02
C LEU A 37 -1.75 -13.65 22.83
N LEU A 38 -0.95 -13.77 23.89
CA LEU A 38 0.50 -13.54 23.86
C LEU A 38 1.28 -14.63 23.12
N SER A 39 0.68 -15.80 22.90
CA SER A 39 1.29 -16.89 22.12
C SER A 39 1.19 -16.68 20.61
N VAL A 40 0.31 -15.78 20.15
CA VAL A 40 0.14 -15.51 18.71
C VAL A 40 1.37 -14.79 18.16
N PRO A 41 1.98 -15.26 17.06
CA PRO A 41 3.12 -14.59 16.43
C PRO A 41 2.83 -13.12 16.15
N HIS A 42 3.80 -12.25 16.44
CA HIS A 42 3.74 -10.79 16.24
C HIS A 42 2.76 -10.02 17.15
N PHE A 43 2.05 -10.68 18.09
CA PHE A 43 1.11 -9.98 18.97
C PHE A 43 1.83 -9.16 20.04
N ASP A 44 1.69 -7.83 19.95
CA ASP A 44 2.29 -6.85 20.88
C ASP A 44 3.78 -7.12 21.21
N GLN A 45 4.54 -7.67 20.26
CA GLN A 45 5.94 -8.02 20.51
C GLN A 45 6.86 -6.78 20.50
N LYS A 46 8.06 -6.93 21.10
CA LYS A 46 9.00 -5.82 21.33
C LYS A 46 9.63 -5.29 20.05
N GLU A 47 9.72 -6.14 19.04
CA GLU A 47 10.26 -5.82 17.73
C GLU A 47 9.50 -4.61 17.18
N ALA A 48 10.27 -3.64 16.66
CA ALA A 48 9.69 -2.45 16.09
C ALA A 48 8.71 -2.85 14.99
N VAL A 49 7.47 -2.38 15.10
CA VAL A 49 6.49 -2.52 14.03
C VAL A 49 7.00 -1.77 12.82
N ILE A 50 7.43 -2.50 11.80
CA ILE A 50 7.83 -1.90 10.54
C ILE A 50 6.60 -1.83 9.64
N HIS A 51 5.98 -0.66 9.61
CA HIS A 51 4.82 -0.39 8.76
C HIS A 51 5.17 -0.60 7.28
N GLY A 52 4.20 -1.12 6.52
CA GLY A 52 4.37 -1.47 5.11
C GLY A 52 5.03 -2.82 4.87
N HIS A 53 5.39 -3.58 5.92
CA HIS A 53 5.89 -4.94 5.78
C HIS A 53 4.80 -5.99 5.94
N LEU A 54 4.83 -7.01 5.08
CA LEU A 54 3.96 -8.17 5.18
C LEU A 54 4.64 -9.20 6.08
N ARG A 55 4.02 -9.49 7.24
CA ARG A 55 4.57 -10.44 8.21
C ARG A 55 3.78 -11.73 8.17
N PHE A 56 4.48 -12.83 7.91
CA PHE A 56 3.90 -14.17 7.89
C PHE A 56 3.49 -14.61 9.31
N ILE A 57 2.30 -15.21 9.43
CA ILE A 57 1.78 -15.81 10.67
C ILE A 57 1.82 -17.34 10.57
N GLY A 58 1.34 -17.89 9.46
CA GLY A 58 1.21 -19.34 9.27
C GLY A 58 0.50 -19.72 7.97
N ARG A 59 0.34 -21.03 7.76
CA ARG A 59 -0.43 -21.60 6.65
C ARG A 59 -1.67 -22.30 7.16
N ASP A 60 -2.78 -22.17 6.47
CA ASP A 60 -3.99 -22.96 6.77
C ASP A 60 -3.91 -24.39 6.21
N VAL A 61 -4.92 -25.20 6.50
CA VAL A 61 -5.00 -26.60 6.06
C VAL A 61 -5.05 -26.78 4.53
N LYS A 62 -5.34 -25.72 3.77
CA LYS A 62 -5.33 -25.73 2.30
C LYS A 62 -4.02 -25.18 1.73
N GLY A 63 -3.04 -24.86 2.58
CA GLY A 63 -1.77 -24.27 2.20
C GLY A 63 -1.85 -22.78 1.86
N ASN A 64 -2.94 -22.08 2.20
CA ASN A 64 -3.00 -20.64 2.01
C ASN A 64 -2.11 -19.95 3.05
N GLU A 65 -1.35 -18.95 2.62
CA GLU A 65 -0.49 -18.19 3.52
C GLU A 65 -1.27 -17.06 4.18
N VAL A 66 -1.12 -16.93 5.50
CA VAL A 66 -1.79 -15.90 6.28
C VAL A 66 -0.74 -14.91 6.77
N LEU A 67 -0.92 -13.65 6.37
CA LEU A 67 -0.02 -12.55 6.63
C LEU A 67 -0.73 -11.38 7.31
N VAL A 68 0.05 -10.51 7.95
CA VAL A 68 -0.43 -9.26 8.52
C VAL A 68 0.31 -8.05 7.97
N LEU A 69 -0.41 -6.92 7.83
CA LEU A 69 0.12 -5.66 7.32
C LEU A 69 -0.23 -4.48 8.24
N GLY A 70 0.79 -3.70 8.63
CA GLY A 70 0.62 -2.40 9.29
C GLY A 70 0.51 -1.27 8.27
N LYS A 71 -0.69 -0.71 8.08
CA LYS A 71 -1.00 0.29 7.04
C LYS A 71 -0.99 1.75 7.50
N ARG A 72 -0.80 1.99 8.79
CA ARG A 72 -0.93 3.30 9.43
C ARG A 72 -2.26 3.97 9.04
N MET A 73 -2.24 5.17 8.47
CA MET A 73 -3.43 5.94 8.09
C MET A 73 -3.89 5.71 6.64
N ALA A 74 -3.39 4.69 5.94
CA ALA A 74 -3.77 4.42 4.54
C ALA A 74 -5.26 4.10 4.35
N GLY A 75 -6.01 3.80 5.43
CA GLY A 75 -7.45 3.54 5.36
C GLY A 75 -7.78 2.18 4.73
N PRO A 76 -9.08 1.86 4.51
CA PRO A 76 -9.50 0.57 3.96
C PRO A 76 -9.13 0.38 2.48
N ASP A 77 -8.91 1.49 1.75
CA ASP A 77 -8.56 1.54 0.32
C ASP A 77 -7.26 0.79 -0.03
N ILE A 78 -6.42 0.46 0.97
CA ILE A 78 -5.26 -0.43 0.77
C ILE A 78 -5.68 -1.81 0.25
N THR A 79 -6.88 -2.29 0.58
CA THR A 79 -7.45 -3.54 0.07
C THR A 79 -7.54 -3.50 -1.46
N LEU A 80 -8.04 -2.38 -2.00
CA LEU A 80 -8.15 -2.16 -3.44
C LEU A 80 -6.77 -2.03 -4.08
N PHE A 81 -5.83 -1.36 -3.41
CA PHE A 81 -4.46 -1.23 -3.87
C PHE A 81 -3.78 -2.59 -4.03
N LEU A 82 -3.86 -3.46 -3.02
CA LEU A 82 -3.28 -4.81 -3.05
C LEU A 82 -3.91 -5.67 -4.16
N HIS A 83 -5.23 -5.64 -4.30
CA HIS A 83 -5.94 -6.37 -5.36
C HIS A 83 -5.49 -5.92 -6.76
N LYS A 84 -5.43 -4.61 -7.02
CA LYS A 84 -5.04 -4.11 -8.34
C LYS A 84 -3.59 -4.42 -8.71
N ILE A 85 -2.69 -4.47 -7.74
CA ILE A 85 -1.31 -4.93 -7.99
C ILE A 85 -1.33 -6.40 -8.43
N SER A 86 -2.07 -7.26 -7.73
CA SER A 86 -2.23 -8.66 -8.13
C SER A 86 -2.77 -8.80 -9.56
N GLU A 87 -3.79 -8.01 -9.90
CA GLU A 87 -4.41 -7.98 -11.23
C GLU A 87 -3.43 -7.49 -12.31
N LEU A 88 -2.69 -6.42 -12.05
CA LEU A 88 -1.71 -5.84 -12.99
C LEU A 88 -0.65 -6.85 -13.42
N PHE A 89 -0.22 -7.72 -12.51
CA PHE A 89 0.77 -8.75 -12.79
C PHE A 89 0.17 -10.11 -13.17
N SER A 90 -1.17 -10.20 -13.27
CA SER A 90 -1.88 -11.46 -13.56
C SER A 90 -1.38 -12.62 -12.69
N CYS A 91 -1.16 -12.34 -11.41
CA CYS A 91 -0.53 -13.31 -10.51
C CYS A 91 -1.41 -14.56 -10.38
N ARG A 92 -0.78 -15.73 -10.39
CA ARG A 92 -1.47 -17.02 -10.19
C ARG A 92 -2.05 -17.15 -8.78
N GLU A 93 -1.45 -16.44 -7.83
CA GLU A 93 -1.86 -16.45 -6.44
C GLU A 93 -3.00 -15.47 -6.20
N GLU A 94 -4.04 -15.96 -5.54
CA GLU A 94 -5.20 -15.16 -5.20
C GLU A 94 -4.89 -14.36 -3.92
N ILE A 95 -5.04 -13.03 -3.96
CA ILE A 95 -4.89 -12.18 -2.77
C ILE A 95 -6.25 -11.91 -2.16
N LEU A 96 -6.38 -12.15 -0.86
CA LEU A 96 -7.53 -11.75 -0.06
C LEU A 96 -7.08 -10.79 1.04
N ALA A 97 -7.26 -9.49 0.82
CA ALA A 97 -6.96 -8.47 1.81
C ALA A 97 -8.20 -8.12 2.67
N ILE A 98 -8.02 -8.05 3.99
CA ILE A 98 -9.12 -7.90 4.96
C ILE A 98 -8.77 -6.81 5.99
N ASP A 99 -9.63 -5.80 6.08
CA ASP A 99 -9.50 -4.75 7.09
C ASP A 99 -10.00 -5.25 8.46
N THR A 100 -9.18 -5.05 9.49
CA THR A 100 -9.47 -5.41 10.88
C THR A 100 -9.50 -4.19 11.82
N THR A 101 -9.64 -2.99 11.27
CA THR A 101 -9.67 -1.74 12.06
C THR A 101 -11.03 -1.45 12.68
N PHE A 102 -12.13 -1.96 12.13
CA PHE A 102 -13.48 -1.65 12.62
C PHE A 102 -13.70 -2.00 14.11
N PRO A 103 -13.30 -3.18 14.62
CA PRO A 103 -13.53 -3.54 16.03
C PRO A 103 -12.51 -2.95 17.03
N VAL A 104 -11.57 -2.12 16.56
CA VAL A 104 -10.53 -1.55 17.43
C VAL A 104 -11.15 -0.51 18.36
N ASN A 105 -10.97 -0.72 19.68
CA ASN A 105 -11.48 0.18 20.71
C ASN A 105 -10.38 1.05 21.35
N PRO A 106 -10.73 2.10 22.13
CA PRO A 106 -9.76 3.02 22.73
C PRO A 106 -8.70 2.35 23.62
N LEU A 107 -9.03 1.26 24.32
CA LEU A 107 -8.05 0.54 25.15
C LEU A 107 -6.93 -0.06 24.30
N MET A 108 -7.27 -0.61 23.14
CA MET A 108 -6.29 -1.12 22.18
C MET A 108 -5.44 0.02 21.60
N VAL A 109 -6.04 1.18 21.31
CA VAL A 109 -5.32 2.35 20.78
C VAL A 109 -4.34 2.91 21.81
N ILE A 110 -4.82 3.20 23.02
CA ILE A 110 -4.01 3.75 24.12
C ILE A 110 -2.95 2.73 24.54
N GLY A 111 -3.35 1.48 24.76
CA GLY A 111 -2.44 0.40 25.13
C GLY A 111 -1.37 0.18 24.07
N GLY A 112 -1.75 0.17 22.79
CA GLY A 112 -0.82 0.01 21.68
C GLY A 112 0.16 1.17 21.57
N PHE A 113 -0.30 2.40 21.78
CA PHE A 113 0.56 3.58 21.82
C PHE A 113 1.55 3.53 22.99
N LEU A 114 1.08 3.21 24.20
CA LEU A 114 1.95 3.06 25.37
C LEU A 114 2.97 1.93 25.15
N SER A 115 2.53 0.76 24.69
CA SER A 115 3.38 -0.42 24.60
C SER A 115 4.35 -0.38 23.42
N ARG A 116 3.89 0.03 22.24
CA ARG A 116 4.67 0.00 20.99
C ARG A 116 5.22 1.38 20.60
N GLY A 117 4.48 2.45 20.91
CA GLY A 117 4.91 3.82 20.61
C GLY A 117 5.90 4.37 21.63
N LEU A 118 5.60 4.23 22.92
CA LEU A 118 6.43 4.73 24.03
C LEU A 118 7.32 3.65 24.69
N ASN A 119 7.23 2.40 24.23
CA ASN A 119 7.95 1.26 24.80
C ASN A 119 7.63 0.99 26.31
N LEU A 120 6.50 1.50 26.80
CA LEU A 120 5.98 1.28 28.16
C LEU A 120 5.17 -0.03 28.21
N VAL A 121 5.84 -1.14 27.92
CA VAL A 121 5.20 -2.46 27.71
C VAL A 121 4.39 -2.92 28.92
N THR A 122 4.89 -2.68 30.14
CA THR A 122 4.22 -3.09 31.38
C THR A 122 2.89 -2.37 31.62
N LEU A 123 2.73 -1.15 31.08
CA LEU A 123 1.50 -0.36 31.19
C LEU A 123 0.58 -0.57 30.00
N GLY A 124 1.15 -0.57 28.78
CA GLY A 124 0.36 -0.64 27.56
C GLY A 124 -0.22 -2.02 27.30
N ARG A 125 0.56 -3.09 27.49
CA ARG A 125 0.15 -4.46 27.15
C ARG A 125 -1.10 -4.94 27.91
N PRO A 126 -1.25 -4.71 29.23
CA PRO A 126 -2.50 -5.05 29.92
C PRO A 126 -3.74 -4.38 29.30
N LEU A 127 -3.64 -3.11 28.89
CA LEU A 127 -4.73 -2.39 28.23
C LEU A 127 -5.04 -2.98 26.85
N VAL A 128 -3.99 -3.31 26.06
CA VAL A 128 -4.16 -3.98 24.76
C VAL A 128 -4.87 -5.31 24.93
N ILE A 129 -4.46 -6.13 25.90
CA ILE A 129 -5.06 -7.44 26.16
C ILE A 129 -6.54 -7.28 26.50
N LEU A 130 -6.87 -6.40 27.46
CA LEU A 130 -8.25 -6.17 27.87
C LEU A 130 -9.10 -5.67 26.69
N GLY A 131 -8.60 -4.68 25.94
CA GLY A 131 -9.27 -4.18 24.74
C GLY A 131 -9.46 -5.26 23.68
N THR A 132 -8.46 -6.12 23.49
CA THR A 132 -8.53 -7.26 22.56
C THR A 132 -9.59 -8.27 22.98
N GLN A 133 -9.68 -8.59 24.27
CA GLN A 133 -10.69 -9.50 24.81
C GLN A 133 -12.12 -8.96 24.64
N ILE A 134 -12.32 -7.65 24.83
CA ILE A 134 -13.61 -6.99 24.58
C ILE A 134 -14.00 -7.06 23.10
N ALA A 135 -13.05 -6.83 22.19
CA ALA A 135 -13.29 -6.87 20.74
C ALA A 135 -13.30 -8.29 20.15
N TYR A 136 -12.97 -9.31 20.94
CA TYR A 136 -12.69 -10.66 20.47
C TYR A 136 -13.82 -11.30 19.64
N PRO A 137 -15.10 -11.22 20.04
CA PRO A 137 -16.20 -11.80 19.25
C PRO A 137 -16.28 -11.23 17.83
N TYR A 138 -15.94 -9.96 17.63
CA TYR A 138 -15.91 -9.33 16.31
C TYR A 138 -14.73 -9.83 15.46
N PHE A 139 -13.57 -10.09 16.08
CA PHE A 139 -12.45 -10.71 15.37
C PHE A 139 -12.77 -12.13 14.92
N VAL A 140 -13.53 -12.89 15.72
CA VAL A 140 -14.06 -14.21 15.32
C VAL A 140 -14.94 -14.06 14.09
N GLN A 141 -15.91 -13.13 14.10
CA GLN A 141 -16.79 -12.90 12.95
C GLN A 141 -16.02 -12.54 11.67
N ILE A 142 -14.98 -11.70 11.77
CA ILE A 142 -14.14 -11.34 10.61
C ILE A 142 -13.39 -12.57 10.09
N ALA A 143 -12.81 -13.38 10.99
CA ALA A 143 -12.09 -14.60 10.61
C ALA A 143 -13.01 -15.62 9.94
N GLU A 144 -14.22 -15.84 10.48
CA GLU A 144 -15.22 -16.73 9.89
C GLU A 144 -15.72 -16.22 8.54
N GLY A 145 -15.96 -14.91 8.42
CA GLY A 145 -16.31 -14.27 7.15
C GLY A 145 -15.24 -14.51 6.07
N ALA A 146 -13.96 -14.41 6.45
CA ALA A 146 -12.84 -14.72 5.55
C ALA A 146 -12.83 -16.20 5.12
N GLN A 147 -13.00 -17.12 6.07
CA GLN A 147 -13.07 -18.55 5.78
C GLN A 147 -14.24 -18.88 4.84
N ASN A 148 -15.39 -18.24 5.02
CA ASN A 148 -16.56 -18.43 4.16
C ASN A 148 -16.30 -17.93 2.73
N ARG A 149 -15.65 -16.77 2.56
CA ARG A 149 -15.25 -16.28 1.23
C ARG A 149 -14.34 -17.27 0.50
N ILE A 150 -13.42 -17.89 1.22
CA ILE A 150 -12.51 -18.90 0.67
C ILE A 150 -13.25 -20.20 0.34
N LYS A 151 -14.15 -20.67 1.21
CA LYS A 151 -14.99 -21.86 0.96
C LYS A 151 -15.88 -21.70 -0.26
N GLN A 152 -16.45 -20.52 -0.45
CA GLN A 152 -17.33 -20.20 -1.57
C GLN A 152 -16.58 -19.86 -2.87
N ASN A 153 -15.24 -19.95 -2.88
CA ASN A 153 -14.39 -19.51 -4.00
C ASN A 153 -14.71 -18.08 -4.48
N LEU A 154 -15.14 -17.20 -3.57
CA LEU A 154 -15.47 -15.80 -3.86
C LEU A 154 -14.22 -14.92 -3.93
N ILE A 155 -13.03 -15.50 -3.81
CA ILE A 155 -11.81 -14.75 -4.05
C ILE A 155 -11.78 -14.46 -5.55
N PRO A 156 -11.61 -13.19 -5.96
CA PRO A 156 -11.50 -12.86 -7.38
C PRO A 156 -10.38 -13.69 -8.00
N LYS A 157 -10.75 -14.65 -8.85
CA LYS A 157 -9.77 -15.41 -9.60
C LYS A 157 -9.13 -14.46 -10.59
N CYS A 158 -7.83 -14.24 -10.45
CA CYS A 158 -7.09 -13.60 -11.52
C CYS A 158 -7.24 -14.50 -12.75
N PRO A 159 -7.68 -13.98 -13.91
CA PRO A 159 -7.83 -14.80 -15.10
C PRO A 159 -6.49 -15.51 -15.35
N ALA A 160 -6.53 -16.83 -15.54
CA ALA A 160 -5.37 -17.68 -15.78
C ALA A 160 -4.79 -17.40 -17.17
N ILE A 161 -4.33 -16.18 -17.38
CA ILE A 161 -3.54 -15.80 -18.52
C ILE A 161 -2.11 -16.20 -18.13
N PRO A 162 -1.39 -16.98 -18.97
CA PRO A 162 0.02 -17.25 -18.70
C PRO A 162 0.72 -15.91 -18.48
N TYR A 163 1.49 -15.80 -17.38
CA TYR A 163 2.30 -14.65 -17.00
C TYR A 163 2.78 -13.92 -18.26
N GLN A 164 2.10 -12.84 -18.63
CA GLN A 164 2.60 -12.02 -19.73
C GLN A 164 3.82 -11.35 -19.15
N GLU A 165 4.97 -11.55 -19.79
CA GLU A 165 6.28 -11.02 -19.41
C GLU A 165 6.37 -9.48 -19.48
N ARG A 166 5.31 -8.78 -19.09
CA ARG A 166 5.25 -7.32 -19.07
C ARG A 166 6.13 -6.82 -17.95
N SER A 167 7.14 -6.07 -18.34
CA SER A 167 7.88 -5.23 -17.40
C SER A 167 7.02 -3.99 -17.12
N ILE A 168 6.73 -3.71 -15.86
CA ILE A 168 5.89 -2.60 -15.44
C ILE A 168 6.75 -1.61 -14.64
N LEU A 169 6.56 -0.32 -14.92
CA LEU A 169 7.17 0.77 -14.17
C LEU A 169 6.09 1.59 -13.46
N LEU A 170 6.07 1.52 -12.13
CA LEU A 170 5.10 2.22 -11.29
C LEU A 170 5.68 3.53 -10.78
N TYR A 171 5.10 4.65 -11.22
CA TYR A 171 5.36 5.97 -10.66
C TYR A 171 4.50 6.21 -9.42
N ILE A 172 5.15 6.33 -8.27
CA ILE A 172 4.49 6.51 -6.98
C ILE A 172 3.98 7.93 -6.86
N CYS A 173 2.66 8.06 -6.79
CA CYS A 173 1.96 9.34 -6.78
C CYS A 173 1.22 9.52 -5.45
N PRO A 174 1.80 10.28 -4.49
CA PRO A 174 1.07 10.73 -3.32
C PRO A 174 -0.16 11.56 -3.69
N GLU A 175 -1.14 11.60 -2.80
CA GLU A 175 -2.37 12.33 -3.03
C GLU A 175 -2.11 13.83 -3.26
N ASN A 176 -2.67 14.36 -4.35
CA ASN A 176 -2.56 15.73 -4.83
C ASN A 176 -1.12 16.18 -5.11
N ASP A 177 -0.19 15.27 -5.36
CA ASP A 177 1.18 15.59 -5.75
C ASP A 177 1.37 15.55 -7.28
N PRO A 178 1.58 16.70 -7.95
CA PRO A 178 1.76 16.74 -9.39
C PRO A 178 3.18 16.34 -9.85
N LEU A 179 4.15 16.29 -8.93
CA LEU A 179 5.56 16.12 -9.28
C LEU A 179 5.86 14.71 -9.85
N PRO A 180 5.38 13.60 -9.25
CA PRO A 180 5.49 12.27 -9.86
C PRO A 180 4.84 12.14 -11.24
N VAL A 181 3.79 12.91 -11.50
CA VAL A 181 3.13 12.95 -12.80
C VAL A 181 4.01 13.62 -13.84
N LEU A 182 4.68 14.73 -13.46
CA LEU A 182 5.69 15.38 -14.30
C LEU A 182 6.85 14.42 -14.62
N PHE A 183 7.34 13.67 -13.63
CA PHE A 183 8.38 12.65 -13.84
C PHE A 183 7.96 11.58 -14.85
N ALA A 184 6.75 11.04 -14.72
CA ALA A 184 6.25 10.05 -15.65
C ALA A 184 6.07 10.60 -17.07
N GLY A 185 5.59 11.85 -17.19
CA GLY A 185 5.47 12.53 -18.49
C GLY A 185 6.81 12.74 -19.17
N LEU A 186 7.83 13.19 -18.42
CA LEU A 186 9.20 13.33 -18.93
C LEU A 186 9.83 12.00 -19.33
N HIS A 187 9.44 10.90 -18.69
CA HIS A 187 9.92 9.57 -19.09
C HIS A 187 9.34 9.18 -20.45
N ILE A 188 8.03 9.33 -20.65
CA ILE A 188 7.33 8.87 -21.86
C ILE A 188 7.64 9.75 -23.06
N THR A 189 7.69 11.07 -22.85
CA THR A 189 7.97 12.06 -23.88
C THR A 189 9.16 12.93 -23.47
N PRO A 190 10.40 12.42 -23.58
CA PRO A 190 11.60 13.14 -23.13
C PRO A 190 11.82 14.45 -23.90
N ASP A 191 11.47 14.46 -25.18
CA ASP A 191 11.67 15.58 -26.10
C ASP A 191 10.47 16.55 -26.16
N ALA A 192 9.45 16.35 -25.31
CA ALA A 192 8.30 17.24 -25.26
C ALA A 192 8.70 18.67 -24.89
N GLY A 193 8.09 19.64 -25.57
CA GLY A 193 8.21 21.05 -25.21
C GLY A 193 7.66 21.31 -23.80
N GLU A 194 8.31 22.19 -23.04
CA GLU A 194 7.97 22.41 -21.62
C GLU A 194 6.52 22.83 -21.42
N GLN A 195 5.99 23.70 -22.26
CA GLN A 195 4.58 24.15 -22.17
C GLN A 195 3.61 23.00 -22.42
N GLN A 196 3.85 22.17 -23.44
CA GLN A 196 3.01 21.02 -23.77
C GLN A 196 2.98 20.01 -22.62
N LEU A 197 4.15 19.74 -22.03
CA LEU A 197 4.27 18.86 -20.87
C LEU A 197 3.53 19.42 -19.65
N LEU A 198 3.71 20.71 -19.34
CA LEU A 198 3.03 21.37 -18.23
C LEU A 198 1.51 21.39 -18.41
N ASP A 199 1.04 21.64 -19.63
CA ASP A 199 -0.37 21.57 -20.00
C ASP A 199 -0.94 20.17 -19.76
N TRP A 200 -0.20 19.14 -20.16
CA TRP A 200 -0.59 17.76 -19.94
C TRP A 200 -0.67 17.41 -18.45
N VAL A 201 0.37 17.73 -17.66
CA VAL A 201 0.40 17.47 -16.20
C VAL A 201 -0.77 18.16 -15.48
N VAL A 202 -1.12 19.38 -15.90
CA VAL A 202 -2.19 20.17 -15.28
C VAL A 202 -3.60 19.68 -15.64
N ASN A 203 -3.76 19.03 -16.80
CA ASN A 203 -5.05 18.57 -17.32
C ASN A 203 -5.30 17.08 -17.12
N ILE A 204 -4.28 16.31 -16.74
CA ILE A 204 -4.43 14.88 -16.48
C ILE A 204 -5.37 14.65 -15.29
N LYS A 205 -6.45 13.89 -15.53
CA LYS A 205 -7.36 13.42 -14.47
C LYS A 205 -6.70 12.27 -13.70
N PHE A 206 -5.87 12.62 -12.72
CA PHE A 206 -5.25 11.67 -11.77
C PHE A 206 -4.87 12.39 -10.48
N THR A 207 -5.44 11.99 -9.34
CA THR A 207 -5.26 12.69 -8.06
C THR A 207 -4.29 12.01 -7.10
N GLY A 208 -3.79 10.82 -7.43
CA GLY A 208 -2.98 10.02 -6.50
C GLY A 208 -3.78 9.38 -5.35
N LYS A 209 -5.11 9.31 -5.45
CA LYS A 209 -5.95 8.60 -4.47
C LYS A 209 -5.50 7.14 -4.36
N LEU A 210 -5.44 6.61 -3.13
CA LEU A 210 -5.00 5.24 -2.89
C LEU A 210 -5.80 4.22 -3.70
N GLY A 211 -5.12 3.26 -4.33
CA GLY A 211 -5.75 2.22 -5.14
C GLY A 211 -6.19 2.68 -6.53
N THR A 212 -5.78 3.87 -6.98
CA THR A 212 -5.97 4.32 -8.36
C THR A 212 -4.72 4.03 -9.19
N PHE A 213 -4.92 3.54 -10.42
CA PHE A 213 -3.84 3.26 -11.36
C PHE A 213 -4.20 3.84 -12.72
N LYS A 214 -3.23 4.40 -13.43
CA LYS A 214 -3.43 4.95 -14.76
C LYS A 214 -2.28 4.57 -15.68
N TYR A 215 -2.58 3.78 -16.70
CA TYR A 215 -1.64 3.48 -17.78
C TYR A 215 -1.35 4.76 -18.59
N LEU A 216 -0.08 5.00 -18.89
CA LEU A 216 0.34 6.17 -19.64
C LEU A 216 0.93 5.83 -21.01
N GLY A 217 1.48 4.63 -21.19
CA GLY A 217 2.13 4.22 -22.42
C GLY A 217 3.29 3.26 -22.15
N ARG A 218 4.04 2.94 -23.21
CA ARG A 218 5.20 2.05 -23.15
C ARG A 218 6.47 2.81 -23.51
N ALA A 219 7.52 2.68 -22.70
CA ALA A 219 8.84 3.23 -22.98
C ALA A 219 9.93 2.30 -22.44
N GLU A 220 11.03 2.17 -23.18
CA GLU A 220 12.21 1.36 -22.78
C GLU A 220 11.89 -0.10 -22.40
N GLY A 221 10.86 -0.67 -23.03
CA GLY A 221 10.41 -2.04 -22.76
C GLY A 221 9.44 -2.17 -21.59
N TYR A 222 9.19 -1.11 -20.82
CA TYR A 222 8.27 -1.08 -19.68
C TYR A 222 6.93 -0.44 -20.02
N ASP A 223 5.85 -1.05 -19.52
CA ASP A 223 4.53 -0.42 -19.45
C ASP A 223 4.51 0.53 -18.25
N ILE A 224 4.28 1.83 -18.49
CA ILE A 224 4.36 2.87 -17.47
C ILE A 224 2.98 3.17 -16.90
N TYR A 225 2.88 3.12 -15.57
CA TYR A 225 1.67 3.44 -14.83
C TYR A 225 1.92 4.48 -13.74
N LEU A 226 0.93 5.35 -13.52
CA LEU A 226 0.83 6.12 -12.28
C LEU A 226 0.13 5.26 -11.22
N ALA A 227 0.72 5.14 -10.05
CA ALA A 227 0.16 4.42 -8.91
C ALA A 227 -0.18 5.40 -7.78
N GLY A 228 -1.47 5.54 -7.48
CA GLY A 228 -1.96 6.42 -6.43
C GLY A 228 -1.76 5.78 -5.06
N THR A 229 -1.01 6.44 -4.19
CA THR A 229 -0.60 5.90 -2.88
C THR A 229 -1.21 6.63 -1.69
N GLY A 230 -2.12 7.58 -1.94
CA GLY A 230 -2.75 8.33 -0.86
C GLY A 230 -1.73 9.16 -0.06
N ARG A 231 -1.93 9.25 1.25
CA ARG A 231 -1.07 10.03 2.16
C ARG A 231 0.15 9.26 2.69
N GLU A 232 0.14 7.93 2.58
CA GLU A 232 1.16 7.04 3.15
C GLU A 232 2.06 6.46 2.04
N ALA A 233 2.62 7.32 1.18
CA ALA A 233 3.39 6.89 0.00
C ALA A 233 4.58 5.98 0.35
N GLU A 234 5.34 6.30 1.39
CA GLU A 234 6.46 5.49 1.85
C GLU A 234 6.02 4.09 2.31
N ILE A 235 4.88 3.99 2.99
CA ILE A 235 4.30 2.71 3.42
C ILE A 235 3.88 1.90 2.20
N MET A 236 3.29 2.54 1.18
CA MET A 236 2.91 1.86 -0.06
C MET A 236 4.12 1.38 -0.86
N VAL A 237 5.22 2.14 -0.90
CA VAL A 237 6.47 1.71 -1.54
C VAL A 237 7.02 0.46 -0.87
N LYS A 238 7.09 0.44 0.47
CA LYS A 238 7.50 -0.76 1.23
C LYS A 238 6.57 -1.93 0.96
N THR A 239 5.26 -1.69 0.98
CA THR A 239 4.25 -2.71 0.70
C THR A 239 4.40 -3.30 -0.70
N LEU A 240 4.69 -2.47 -1.71
CA LEU A 240 4.93 -2.92 -3.09
C LEU A 240 6.17 -3.81 -3.20
N ARG A 241 7.25 -3.47 -2.50
CA ARG A 241 8.48 -4.30 -2.48
C ARG A 241 8.24 -5.67 -1.85
N GLU A 242 7.45 -5.73 -0.78
CA GLU A 242 7.03 -6.98 -0.14
C GLU A 242 6.10 -7.79 -1.04
N MET A 243 5.13 -7.13 -1.67
CA MET A 243 4.22 -7.76 -2.65
C MET A 243 4.98 -8.35 -3.84
N ARG A 244 6.01 -7.64 -4.35
CA ARG A 244 6.90 -8.15 -5.40
C ARG A 244 7.54 -9.47 -4.99
N THR A 245 7.97 -9.58 -3.73
CA THR A 245 8.59 -10.78 -3.17
C THR A 245 7.58 -11.91 -3.00
N ILE A 246 6.43 -11.63 -2.39
CA ILE A 246 5.41 -12.63 -2.07
C ILE A 246 4.73 -13.21 -3.31
N LEU A 247 4.58 -12.39 -4.36
CA LEU A 247 4.03 -12.79 -5.65
C LEU A 247 5.09 -13.32 -6.62
N GLU A 248 6.33 -13.48 -6.16
CA GLU A 248 7.45 -14.00 -6.95
C GLU A 248 7.70 -13.22 -8.26
N ILE A 249 7.41 -11.92 -8.24
CA ILE A 249 7.62 -11.04 -9.40
C ILE A 249 9.13 -10.72 -9.47
N PRO A 250 9.82 -11.03 -10.58
CA PRO A 250 11.23 -10.69 -10.72
C PRO A 250 11.46 -9.18 -10.58
N SER A 251 12.55 -8.78 -9.92
CA SER A 251 12.90 -7.36 -9.74
C SER A 251 12.91 -6.60 -11.07
N ILE A 252 13.46 -7.22 -12.12
CA ILE A 252 13.51 -6.72 -13.51
C ILE A 252 12.14 -6.47 -14.17
N LYS A 253 11.05 -6.99 -13.60
CA LYS A 253 9.70 -6.89 -14.15
C LYS A 253 8.83 -5.87 -13.41
N LEU A 254 9.20 -5.43 -12.22
CA LEU A 254 8.49 -4.38 -11.49
C LEU A 254 9.48 -3.33 -10.96
N GLY A 255 9.55 -2.22 -11.69
CA GLY A 255 10.25 -1.02 -11.24
C GLY A 255 9.34 -0.12 -10.42
N ILE A 256 9.83 0.37 -9.29
CA ILE A 256 9.09 1.25 -8.38
C ILE A 256 9.80 2.61 -8.37
N VAL A 257 9.26 3.59 -9.11
CA VAL A 257 9.85 4.92 -9.21
C VAL A 257 9.27 5.81 -8.12
N HIS A 258 10.09 6.11 -7.13
CA HIS A 258 9.79 7.09 -6.09
C HIS A 258 10.63 8.35 -6.32
N SER A 259 9.96 9.51 -6.41
CA SER A 259 10.64 10.81 -6.51
C SER A 259 11.57 11.05 -5.32
N PRO A 260 12.87 11.31 -5.53
CA PRO A 260 13.77 11.76 -4.46
C PRO A 260 13.53 13.24 -4.11
N LEU A 261 12.89 14.00 -5.00
CA LEU A 261 12.54 15.40 -4.75
C LEU A 261 11.31 15.50 -3.87
N LYS A 262 11.42 16.33 -2.82
CA LYS A 262 10.28 16.73 -2.02
C LYS A 262 9.49 17.81 -2.75
N THR A 263 8.22 17.56 -2.99
CA THR A 263 7.31 18.54 -3.55
C THR A 263 7.18 19.73 -2.61
N PRO A 264 7.43 20.97 -3.08
CA PRO A 264 7.27 22.16 -2.25
C PRO A 264 5.87 22.25 -1.65
N PHE A 265 5.77 22.62 -0.37
CA PHE A 265 4.48 22.71 0.34
C PHE A 265 3.45 23.57 -0.39
N PHE A 266 3.88 24.70 -0.97
CA PHE A 266 3.00 25.60 -1.72
C PHE A 266 2.42 24.92 -2.97
N LEU A 267 3.21 24.10 -3.68
CA LEU A 267 2.76 23.38 -4.87
C LEU A 267 1.69 22.34 -4.52
N LYS A 268 1.89 21.63 -3.41
CA LYS A 268 0.88 20.70 -2.87
C LYS A 268 -0.39 21.43 -2.42
N GLY A 269 -0.25 22.61 -1.84
CA GLY A 269 -1.37 23.50 -1.48
C GLY A 269 -2.18 23.95 -2.70
N ILE A 270 -1.52 24.43 -3.76
CA ILE A 270 -2.16 24.83 -5.02
C ILE A 270 -2.92 23.64 -5.63
N SER A 271 -2.27 22.48 -5.72
CA SER A 271 -2.87 21.25 -6.26
C SER A 271 -4.11 20.81 -5.47
N THR A 272 -4.05 20.91 -4.14
CA THR A 272 -5.19 20.61 -3.26
C THR A 272 -6.34 21.61 -3.47
N ALA A 273 -6.04 22.91 -3.57
CA ALA A 273 -7.04 23.95 -3.82
C ALA A 273 -7.74 23.78 -5.19
N ARG A 274 -7.00 23.33 -6.21
CA ARG A 274 -7.56 23.03 -7.54
C ARG A 274 -8.61 21.93 -7.55
N ARG A 275 -8.69 21.10 -6.50
CA ARG A 275 -9.78 20.12 -6.37
C ARG A 275 -11.14 20.78 -6.18
N PHE A 276 -11.16 21.95 -5.54
CA PHE A 276 -12.37 22.73 -5.29
C PHE A 276 -12.57 23.84 -6.33
N PHE A 277 -11.47 24.39 -6.86
CA PHE A 277 -11.48 25.49 -7.83
C PHE A 277 -10.77 25.10 -9.13
N SER A 278 -11.23 24.01 -9.77
CA SER A 278 -10.56 23.41 -10.94
C SER A 278 -10.50 24.31 -12.18
N TRP A 279 -11.40 25.29 -12.27
CA TRP A 279 -11.54 26.23 -13.39
C TRP A 279 -10.69 27.51 -13.23
N SER A 280 -10.02 27.69 -12.08
CA SER A 280 -9.22 28.90 -11.83
C SER A 280 -7.99 28.96 -12.72
N LYS A 281 -8.01 29.85 -13.71
CA LYS A 281 -6.87 30.16 -14.58
C LYS A 281 -5.63 30.59 -13.78
N VAL A 282 -5.82 31.27 -12.65
CA VAL A 282 -4.73 31.73 -11.77
C VAL A 282 -4.04 30.55 -11.10
N LEU A 283 -4.79 29.61 -10.52
CA LEU A 283 -4.20 28.42 -9.87
C LEU A 283 -3.47 27.54 -10.88
N ILE A 284 -4.03 27.39 -12.08
CA ILE A 284 -3.36 26.70 -13.20
C ILE A 284 -2.03 27.36 -13.53
N MET A 285 -2.02 28.69 -13.73
CA MET A 285 -0.80 29.44 -14.07
C MET A 285 0.27 29.33 -12.97
N LEU A 286 -0.12 29.47 -11.70
CA LEU A 286 0.79 29.33 -10.56
C LEU A 286 1.39 27.93 -10.48
N GLN A 287 0.58 26.89 -10.68
CA GLN A 287 1.06 25.51 -10.67
C GLN A 287 2.05 25.25 -11.82
N LYS A 288 1.75 25.71 -13.03
CA LYS A 288 2.67 25.59 -14.17
C LYS A 288 4.00 26.26 -13.90
N ARG A 289 3.98 27.50 -13.37
CA ARG A 289 5.20 28.25 -13.04
C ARG A 289 6.06 27.53 -12.00
N ALA A 290 5.42 26.96 -10.98
CA ALA A 290 6.07 26.18 -9.95
C ALA A 290 6.69 24.87 -10.46
N LEU A 291 5.98 24.16 -11.34
CA LEU A 291 6.49 22.95 -11.98
C LEU A 291 7.61 23.28 -12.98
N ALA A 292 7.51 24.38 -13.71
CA ALA A 292 8.52 24.81 -14.69
C ALA A 292 9.90 24.94 -14.05
N SER A 293 9.98 25.53 -12.85
CA SER A 293 11.26 25.65 -12.12
C SER A 293 11.89 24.30 -11.75
N LEU A 294 11.10 23.22 -11.70
CA LEU A 294 11.57 21.88 -11.33
C LEU A 294 11.90 21.00 -12.54
N ILE A 295 11.53 21.40 -13.77
CA ILE A 295 11.70 20.57 -14.98
C ILE A 295 13.16 20.16 -15.19
N LYS A 296 14.11 21.09 -15.03
CA LYS A 296 15.53 20.83 -15.25
C LYS A 296 16.05 19.72 -14.34
N ASP A 297 15.68 19.76 -13.06
CA ASP A 297 16.10 18.74 -12.09
C ASP A 297 15.33 17.44 -12.31
N CYS A 298 14.05 17.52 -12.68
CA CYS A 298 13.27 16.34 -13.04
C CYS A 298 13.89 15.60 -14.24
N ARG A 299 14.33 16.31 -15.28
CA ARG A 299 15.00 15.72 -16.45
C ARG A 299 16.26 14.94 -16.07
N LYS A 300 17.09 15.47 -15.16
CA LYS A 300 18.29 14.77 -14.67
C LYS A 300 17.93 13.45 -13.97
N ILE A 301 16.92 13.47 -13.10
CA ILE A 301 16.47 12.27 -12.37
C ILE A 301 15.81 11.26 -13.31
N VAL A 302 15.01 11.70 -14.28
CA VAL A 302 14.47 10.78 -15.30
C VAL A 302 15.59 10.16 -16.10
N TYR A 303 16.59 10.94 -16.51
CA TYR A 303 17.76 10.42 -17.21
C TYR A 303 18.51 9.36 -16.38
N SER A 304 18.78 9.62 -15.10
CA SER A 304 19.41 8.62 -14.22
C SER A 304 18.53 7.38 -14.02
N THR A 305 17.21 7.56 -13.90
CA THR A 305 16.25 6.44 -13.81
C THR A 305 16.32 5.57 -15.06
N ARG A 306 16.36 6.18 -16.26
CA ARG A 306 16.46 5.45 -17.53
C ARG A 306 17.77 4.68 -17.66
N ILE A 307 18.89 5.26 -17.18
CA ILE A 307 20.17 4.54 -17.10
C ILE A 307 20.04 3.33 -16.17
N ALA A 308 19.52 3.53 -14.95
CA ALA A 308 19.33 2.46 -13.98
C ALA A 308 18.48 1.32 -14.55
N LEU A 309 17.38 1.63 -15.26
CA LEU A 309 16.54 0.64 -15.93
C LEU A 309 17.29 -0.17 -17.00
N ARG A 310 18.18 0.46 -17.77
CA ARG A 310 19.02 -0.21 -18.77
C ARG A 310 20.08 -1.09 -18.13
N GLU A 311 20.60 -0.68 -16.98
CA GLU A 311 21.56 -1.45 -16.18
C GLU A 311 20.89 -2.55 -15.34
N GLY A 312 19.55 -2.62 -15.33
CA GLY A 312 18.78 -3.61 -14.56
C GLY A 312 18.67 -3.28 -13.06
N ILE A 313 18.95 -2.03 -12.67
CA ILE A 313 18.86 -1.51 -11.30
C ILE A 313 17.50 -0.83 -11.13
N LEU A 314 16.62 -1.39 -10.28
CA LEU A 314 15.19 -1.05 -10.25
C LEU A 314 14.64 -0.57 -8.90
N ASP A 315 15.48 -0.46 -7.87
CA ASP A 315 15.09 -0.03 -6.53
C ASP A 315 15.74 1.28 -6.07
#